data_AF-A0A7Y4VWE4-F1
#
_entry.id   AF-A0A7Y4VWE4-F1
#
_cell.length_a   1.000
_cell.length_b   1.000
_cell.length_c   1.000
_cell.angle_alpha   90.00
_cell.angle_beta   90.00
_cell.angle_gamma   90.00
#
_symmetry.space_group_name_H-M   'P 1'
#
loop_
_entity.id
_entity.type
_entity.pdbx_description
1 polymer ?
#
loop_
_entity_poly.entity_id
_entity_poly.type
_entity_poly.pdbx_seq_one_letter_code
_entity_poly.pdbx_strand_id
1 'polypeptide(L)'
;MTELAGTQISSLMEVLPGIAQVLRSPVADAIVGLIKAGTRVKEFDLADADEMLKFAVRRNLMSQDESERVLADARVVVQRRAERAAEREKPKKPGAHPKPKPKAKAKQPKKPKPAGKKPAGKRKK
;
A
#
# COMPACT_ATOMS: atom_id res chain seq x y z
N MET A 1 21.34 31.40 36.58
CA MET A 1 20.00 31.98 36.44
C MET A 1 19.61 31.79 34.98
N THR A 2 18.95 30.67 34.67
CA THR A 2 18.67 30.21 33.30
C THR A 2 17.20 29.84 33.15
N GLU A 3 16.32 30.59 33.82
CA GLU A 3 14.86 30.38 33.72
C GLU A 3 14.21 31.31 32.69
N LEU A 4 14.92 32.35 32.25
CA LEU A 4 14.37 33.34 31.31
C LEU A 4 14.25 32.83 29.85
N ALA A 5 14.96 31.75 29.51
CA ALA A 5 14.84 31.11 28.19
C ALA A 5 13.57 30.26 28.06
N GLY A 6 13.12 29.61 29.16
CA GLY A 6 11.96 28.72 29.12
C GLY A 6 10.63 29.46 28.91
N THR A 7 10.47 30.62 29.55
CA THR A 7 9.25 31.44 29.46
C THR A 7 9.14 32.13 28.10
N GLN A 8 10.26 32.58 27.51
CA GLN A 8 10.27 33.19 26.18
C GLN A 8 10.02 32.17 25.06
N ILE A 9 10.57 30.96 25.17
CA ILE A 9 10.29 29.88 24.20
C ILE A 9 8.82 29.43 24.28
N SER A 10 8.27 29.34 25.49
CA SER A 10 6.85 29.00 25.69
C SER A 10 5.93 30.07 25.12
N SER A 11 6.25 31.36 25.31
CA SER A 11 5.52 32.46 24.66
C SER A 11 5.64 32.44 23.13
N LEU A 12 6.81 32.07 22.58
CA LEU A 12 6.97 31.90 21.13
C LEU A 12 6.11 30.76 20.57
N MET A 13 5.95 29.67 21.33
CA MET A 13 5.09 28.54 20.94
C MET A 13 3.59 28.91 20.93
N GLU A 14 3.20 29.89 21.74
CA GLU A 14 1.80 30.31 21.93
C GLU A 14 1.40 31.47 20.99
N VAL A 15 2.34 32.34 20.62
CA VAL A 15 2.04 33.63 19.95
C VAL A 15 1.92 33.54 18.42
N LEU A 16 2.39 32.47 17.77
CA LEU A 16 2.32 32.35 16.30
C LEU A 16 1.89 30.94 15.87
N PRO A 17 0.71 30.79 15.24
CA PRO A 17 0.29 29.50 14.67
C PRO A 17 1.31 29.07 13.62
N GLY A 18 2.02 27.97 13.90
CA GLY A 18 3.01 27.39 13.00
C GLY A 18 4.45 27.34 13.53
N ILE A 19 4.80 28.00 14.65
CA ILE A 19 6.18 27.89 15.21
C ILE A 19 6.49 26.46 15.68
N ALA A 20 5.48 25.69 16.10
CA ALA A 20 5.64 24.26 16.40
C ALA A 20 6.24 23.47 15.22
N GLN A 21 5.97 23.89 13.98
CA GLN A 21 6.50 23.25 12.77
C GLN A 21 7.92 23.73 12.43
N VAL A 22 8.29 24.94 12.85
CA VAL A 22 9.64 25.50 12.66
C VAL A 22 10.65 24.92 13.67
N LEU A 23 10.18 24.61 14.89
CA LEU A 23 11.02 24.01 15.92
C LEU A 23 11.05 22.47 15.86
N ARG A 24 10.18 21.85 15.06
CA ARG A 24 10.20 20.40 14.90
C ARG A 24 11.33 20.01 13.95
N SER A 25 12.14 19.05 14.39
CA SER A 25 13.20 18.51 13.55
C SER A 25 12.61 17.80 12.33
N PRO A 26 13.11 18.03 11.10
CA PRO A 26 12.69 17.28 9.91
C PRO A 26 12.82 15.76 10.10
N VAL A 27 13.81 15.34 10.88
CA VAL A 27 14.03 13.93 11.24
C VAL A 27 12.90 13.41 12.12
N ALA A 28 12.37 14.22 13.04
CA ALA A 28 11.25 13.81 13.89
C ALA A 28 9.98 13.60 13.07
N ASP A 29 9.70 14.48 12.09
CA ASP A 29 8.58 14.30 11.17
C ASP A 29 8.76 13.05 10.31
N ALA A 30 9.97 12.81 9.79
CA ALA A 30 10.31 11.60 9.05
C ALA A 30 10.11 10.31 9.86
N ILE A 31 10.53 10.28 11.13
CA ILE A 31 10.31 9.13 12.02
C ILE A 31 8.81 8.84 12.18
N VAL A 32 8.01 9.87 12.47
CA VAL A 32 6.56 9.72 12.62
C VAL A 32 5.93 9.26 11.30
N GLY A 33 6.36 9.83 10.16
CA GLY A 33 5.93 9.47 8.82
C GLY A 33 6.21 7.99 8.50
N LEU A 34 7.43 7.53 8.75
CA LEU A 34 7.84 6.14 8.53
C LEU A 34 7.10 5.16 9.45
N ILE A 35 6.86 5.50 10.72
CA ILE A 35 6.07 4.65 11.63
C ILE A 35 4.62 4.53 11.14
N LYS A 36 4.00 5.65 10.72
CA LYS A 36 2.65 5.63 10.14
C LYS A 36 2.59 4.85 8.84
N ALA A 37 3.64 4.92 8.01
CA ALA A 37 3.76 4.11 6.80
C ALA A 37 3.92 2.61 7.10
N GLY A 38 4.76 2.26 8.07
CA GLY A 38 4.97 0.87 8.51
C GLY A 38 3.72 0.23 9.13
N THR A 39 2.89 1.04 9.80
CA THR A 39 1.59 0.63 10.36
C THR A 39 0.43 0.74 9.36
N ARG A 40 0.70 1.13 8.11
CA ARG A 40 -0.30 1.33 7.03
C ARG A 40 -1.36 2.38 7.33
N VAL A 41 -1.07 3.32 8.23
CA VAL A 41 -1.92 4.48 8.52
C VAL A 41 -1.73 5.57 7.47
N LYS A 42 -0.51 5.74 6.96
CA LYS A 42 -0.15 6.64 5.87
C LYS A 42 0.50 5.82 4.74
N GLU A 43 0.48 6.33 3.52
CA GLU A 43 1.34 5.81 2.47
C GLU A 43 2.81 6.14 2.75
N PHE A 44 3.71 5.30 2.22
CA PHE A 44 5.15 5.51 2.34
C PHE A 44 5.58 6.70 1.48
N ASP A 45 6.32 7.63 2.09
CA ASP A 45 6.84 8.83 1.44
C ASP A 45 8.36 8.72 1.29
N LEU A 46 8.86 9.00 0.08
CA LEU A 46 10.29 8.98 -0.20
C LEU A 46 11.04 10.12 0.51
N ALA A 47 10.38 11.25 0.78
CA ALA A 47 11.00 12.36 1.51
C ALA A 47 11.31 11.98 2.96
N ASP A 48 10.38 11.28 3.63
CA ASP A 48 10.56 10.79 5.00
C ASP A 48 11.73 9.78 5.06
N ALA A 49 11.86 8.91 4.05
CA ALA A 49 12.97 7.97 3.95
C ALA A 49 14.32 8.66 3.70
N ASP A 50 14.38 9.62 2.78
CA ASP A 50 15.61 10.35 2.42
C ASP A 50 16.17 11.14 3.62
N GLU A 51 15.31 11.84 4.36
CA GLU A 51 15.74 12.58 5.56
C GLU A 51 16.27 11.65 6.65
N MET A 52 15.63 10.49 6.82
CA MET A 52 16.08 9.48 7.79
C MET A 52 17.45 8.89 7.42
N LEU A 53 17.68 8.60 6.13
CA LEU A 53 18.96 8.08 5.64
C LEU A 53 20.08 9.13 5.76
N LYS A 54 19.80 10.40 5.43
CA LYS A 54 20.73 11.52 5.64
C LYS A 54 21.12 11.67 7.11
N PHE A 55 20.15 11.54 8.02
CA PHE A 55 20.42 11.57 9.45
C PHE A 55 21.29 10.41 9.90
N ALA A 56 21.02 9.19 9.42
CA ALA A 56 21.80 8.00 9.74
C ALA A 56 23.27 8.15 9.31
N VAL A 57 23.54 8.66 8.11
CA VAL A 57 24.90 8.98 7.63
C VAL A 57 25.56 10.05 8.51
N ARG A 58 24.86 11.15 8.80
CA ARG A 58 25.37 12.24 9.67
C ARG A 58 25.75 11.77 11.07
N ARG A 59 25.11 10.72 11.57
CA ARG A 59 25.37 10.11 12.88
C ARG A 59 26.31 8.92 12.83
N ASN A 60 26.93 8.63 11.67
CA ASN A 60 27.82 7.49 11.46
C ASN A 60 27.17 6.13 11.79
N LEU A 61 25.84 6.03 11.62
CA LEU A 61 25.10 4.78 11.82
C LEU A 61 25.11 3.89 10.58
N MET A 62 25.43 4.47 9.43
CA MET A 62 25.39 3.83 8.12
C MET A 62 26.36 4.56 7.18
N SER A 63 26.94 3.84 6.21
CA SER A 63 27.79 4.44 5.18
C SER A 63 26.96 5.21 4.13
N GLN A 64 27.59 6.17 3.45
CA GLN A 64 26.93 6.92 2.38
C GLN A 64 26.47 5.98 1.25
N ASP A 65 27.34 5.08 0.80
CA ASP A 65 26.99 4.14 -0.29
C ASP A 65 25.83 3.21 0.06
N GLU A 66 25.76 2.75 1.31
CA GLU A 66 24.63 1.94 1.78
C GLU A 66 23.34 2.76 1.80
N SER A 67 23.41 4.02 2.23
CA SER A 67 22.26 4.93 2.21
C SER A 67 21.69 5.16 0.82
N GLU A 68 22.58 5.35 -0.17
CA GLU A 68 22.19 5.60 -1.56
C GLU A 68 21.56 4.35 -2.21
N ARG A 69 22.11 3.16 -1.92
CA ARG A 69 21.55 1.89 -2.36
C ARG A 69 20.14 1.67 -1.80
N VAL A 70 19.95 1.87 -0.50
CA VAL A 70 18.63 1.72 0.14
C VAL A 70 17.61 2.70 -0.44
N LEU A 71 18.02 3.95 -0.69
CA LEU A 71 17.14 4.95 -1.29
C LEU A 71 16.77 4.60 -2.74
N ALA A 72 17.71 4.04 -3.52
CA ALA A 72 17.45 3.58 -4.88
C ALA A 72 16.42 2.43 -4.90
N ASP A 73 16.58 1.44 -4.02
CA ASP A 73 15.63 0.33 -3.90
C ASP A 73 14.23 0.82 -3.54
N ALA A 74 14.14 1.76 -2.58
CA ALA A 74 12.87 2.37 -2.20
C ALA A 74 12.19 3.07 -3.39
N ARG A 75 12.96 3.81 -4.20
CA ARG A 75 12.45 4.50 -5.41
C ARG A 75 11.88 3.51 -6.42
N VAL A 76 12.58 2.40 -6.68
CA VAL A 76 12.10 1.34 -7.60
C VAL A 76 10.78 0.75 -7.12
N VAL A 77 10.66 0.46 -5.81
CA VAL A 77 9.43 -0.09 -5.24
C VAL A 77 8.27 0.90 -5.34
N VAL A 78 8.50 2.17 -5.04
CA VAL A 78 7.48 3.23 -5.13
C VAL A 78 7.03 3.43 -6.57
N GLN A 79 7.97 3.50 -7.52
CA GLN A 79 7.65 3.61 -8.95
C GLN A 79 6.81 2.43 -9.43
N ARG A 80 7.19 1.20 -9.08
CA ARG A 80 6.41 0.00 -9.43
C ARG A 80 4.99 0.03 -8.86
N ARG A 81 4.81 0.57 -7.65
CA ARG A 81 3.47 0.74 -7.05
C ARG A 81 2.65 1.78 -7.81
N ALA A 82 3.25 2.91 -8.16
CA ALA A 82 2.59 3.95 -8.96
C ALA A 82 2.15 3.41 -10.34
N GLU A 83 3.01 2.67 -11.04
CA GLU A 83 2.68 2.04 -12.32
C GLU A 83 1.51 1.07 -12.20
N ARG A 84 1.49 0.26 -11.14
CA ARG A 84 0.39 -0.69 -10.88
C ARG A 84 -0.92 0.02 -10.51
N ALA A 85 -0.85 1.14 -9.81
CA ALA A 85 -2.03 1.96 -9.53
C ALA A 85 -2.61 2.56 -10.83
N ALA A 86 -1.75 3.11 -11.69
CA ALA A 86 -2.13 3.65 -12.98
C ALA A 86 -2.73 2.59 -13.93
N GLU A 87 -2.25 1.35 -13.88
CA GLU A 87 -2.83 0.24 -14.66
C GLU A 87 -4.25 -0.11 -14.19
N ARG A 88 -4.53 -0.01 -12.89
CA ARG A 88 -5.85 -0.30 -12.31
C ARG A 88 -6.87 0.80 -12.60
N GLU A 89 -6.43 2.04 -12.74
CA GLU A 89 -7.30 3.17 -13.06
C GLU A 89 -7.63 3.29 -14.55
N LYS A 90 -6.89 2.61 -15.44
CA LYS A 90 -7.29 2.54 -16.85
C LYS A 90 -8.64 1.83 -16.95
N PRO A 91 -9.69 2.50 -17.47
CA PRO A 91 -11.01 1.90 -17.57
C PRO A 91 -10.92 0.67 -18.47
N LYS A 92 -11.22 -0.51 -17.91
CA LYS A 92 -11.49 -1.69 -18.72
C LYS A 92 -12.64 -1.32 -19.64
N LYS A 93 -12.36 -1.20 -20.96
CA LYS A 93 -13.40 -1.04 -21.99
C LYS A 93 -14.54 -2.01 -21.64
N PRO A 94 -15.79 -1.55 -21.51
CA PRO A 94 -16.89 -2.44 -21.18
C PRO A 94 -16.91 -3.55 -22.22
N GLY A 95 -16.64 -4.77 -21.75
CA GLY A 95 -16.64 -5.97 -22.58
C GLY A 95 -17.99 -6.06 -23.26
N ALA A 96 -17.98 -6.22 -24.58
CA ALA A 96 -19.16 -6.47 -25.38
C ALA A 96 -20.02 -7.54 -24.70
N HIS A 97 -21.29 -7.20 -24.44
CA HIS A 97 -22.29 -8.15 -23.97
C HIS A 97 -22.20 -9.44 -24.79
N PRO A 98 -22.14 -10.63 -24.15
CA PRO A 98 -22.20 -11.87 -24.90
C PRO A 98 -23.55 -11.94 -25.61
N LYS A 99 -23.52 -11.91 -26.96
CA LYS A 99 -24.71 -12.09 -27.80
C LYS A 99 -25.44 -13.38 -27.36
N PRO A 100 -26.76 -13.35 -27.14
CA PRO A 100 -27.50 -14.55 -26.79
C PRO A 100 -27.40 -15.55 -27.95
N LYS A 101 -26.94 -16.76 -27.66
CA LYS A 101 -26.87 -17.87 -28.61
C LYS A 101 -28.27 -18.19 -29.14
N PRO A 102 -28.45 -18.43 -30.45
CA PRO A 102 -29.75 -18.77 -31.02
C PRO A 102 -30.27 -20.09 -30.44
N LYS A 103 -31.55 -20.09 -30.07
CA LYS A 103 -32.27 -21.23 -29.49
C LYS A 103 -32.12 -22.48 -30.37
N ALA A 104 -31.47 -23.50 -29.84
CA ALA A 104 -31.46 -24.82 -30.44
C ALA A 104 -32.89 -25.40 -30.42
N LYS A 105 -33.32 -25.88 -31.58
CA LYS A 105 -34.61 -26.48 -31.87
C LYS A 105 -35.00 -27.55 -30.84
N ALA A 106 -36.29 -27.55 -30.51
CA ALA A 106 -36.98 -28.46 -29.62
C ALA A 106 -36.59 -29.93 -29.85
N LYS A 107 -36.08 -30.60 -28.82
CA LYS A 107 -35.99 -32.06 -28.78
C LYS A 107 -37.37 -32.61 -28.39
N GLN A 108 -37.99 -33.33 -29.31
CA GLN A 108 -39.18 -34.14 -29.06
C GLN A 108 -38.92 -35.16 -27.92
N PRO A 109 -39.90 -35.42 -27.04
CA PRO A 109 -39.75 -36.40 -25.97
C PRO A 109 -39.90 -37.82 -26.54
N LYS A 110 -38.85 -38.64 -26.44
CA LYS A 110 -38.95 -40.09 -26.69
C LYS A 110 -39.48 -40.79 -25.44
N LYS A 111 -40.50 -41.64 -25.65
CA LYS A 111 -41.29 -42.45 -24.71
C LYS A 111 -40.46 -43.21 -23.65
N PRO A 112 -41.03 -43.46 -22.45
CA PRO A 112 -40.37 -44.24 -21.40
C PRO A 112 -40.49 -45.76 -21.66
N LYS A 113 -39.43 -46.51 -21.32
CA LYS A 113 -39.47 -47.97 -21.15
C LYS A 113 -38.69 -48.38 -19.90
N PRO A 114 -39.06 -49.51 -19.26
CA PRO A 114 -39.32 -49.56 -17.83
C PRO A 114 -38.20 -50.22 -16.99
N ALA A 115 -38.46 -50.18 -15.68
CA ALA A 115 -37.65 -50.63 -14.54
C ALA A 115 -36.88 -51.95 -14.70
N GLY A 116 -35.66 -51.98 -14.16
CA GLY A 116 -34.85 -53.19 -14.03
C GLY A 116 -33.68 -53.05 -13.06
N LYS A 117 -33.94 -53.37 -11.78
CA LYS A 117 -33.07 -53.99 -10.76
C LYS A 117 -31.64 -53.45 -10.50
N LYS A 118 -31.47 -52.89 -9.29
CA LYS A 118 -30.23 -52.92 -8.46
C LYS A 118 -29.75 -54.39 -8.29
N PRO A 119 -28.42 -54.64 -8.18
CA PRO A 119 -27.78 -54.73 -6.85
C PRO A 119 -26.36 -54.13 -6.82
N ALA A 120 -26.01 -53.36 -5.78
CA ALA A 120 -25.26 -53.77 -4.59
C ALA A 120 -23.74 -54.01 -4.81
N GLY A 121 -22.94 -53.10 -4.23
CA GLY A 121 -21.70 -53.42 -3.54
C GLY A 121 -20.41 -53.59 -4.37
N LYS A 122 -19.43 -52.71 -4.11
CA LYS A 122 -18.15 -53.09 -3.50
C LYS A 122 -17.29 -51.86 -3.17
N ARG A 123 -17.01 -51.69 -1.87
CA ARG A 123 -15.84 -50.98 -1.34
C ARG A 123 -14.59 -51.81 -1.64
N LYS A 124 -13.47 -51.15 -1.95
CA LYS A 124 -12.07 -51.53 -1.64
C LYS A 124 -11.24 -50.27 -1.93
N LYS A 125 -10.80 -49.58 -0.88
CA LYS A 125 -9.53 -49.73 -0.14
C LYS A 125 -8.38 -49.15 -0.95
#